data_AF-A0A925RTK2-F1
#
_entry.id   AF-A0A925RTK2-F1
#
_cell.length_a   1.000
_cell.length_b   1.000
_cell.length_c   1.000
_cell.angle_alpha   90.00
_cell.angle_beta   90.00
_cell.angle_gamma   90.00
#
_symmetry.space_group_name_H-M   'P 1'
#
loop_
_entity.id
_entity.type
_entity.pdbx_description
1 polymer ?
#
loop_
_entity_poly.entity_id
_entity_poly.type
_entity_poly.pdbx_seq_one_letter_code
_entity_poly.pdbx_strand_id
1 'polypeptide(L)'
;MIDGFLLGVIVTVSLTASAFFLKFWRQTRDQLFLAFAASFCIEGINRVGFLFLERPNEGDPLLYIVRLCAYSIIVVAIINKNRAR
;
A
#
# COMPACT_ATOMS: atom_id res chain seq x y z
N MET A 1 13.93 -8.38 -18.18
CA MET A 1 14.83 -7.37 -17.53
C MET A 1 14.10 -6.07 -17.22
N ILE A 2 13.27 -5.55 -18.14
CA ILE A 2 12.50 -4.30 -17.92
C ILE A 2 11.47 -4.47 -16.78
N ASP A 3 10.83 -5.63 -16.66
CA ASP A 3 9.77 -5.89 -15.67
C ASP A 3 10.26 -5.74 -14.22
N GLY A 4 11.42 -6.32 -13.90
CA GLY A 4 12.03 -6.21 -12.57
C GLY A 4 12.44 -4.76 -12.24
N PHE A 5 12.92 -4.01 -13.23
CA PHE A 5 13.24 -2.58 -13.06
C PHE A 5 11.97 -1.76 -12.78
N LEU A 6 10.91 -1.94 -13.57
CA LEU A 6 9.63 -1.26 -13.36
C LEU A 6 9.00 -1.64 -12.02
N LEU A 7 9.09 -2.91 -11.60
CA LEU A 7 8.65 -3.34 -10.27
C LEU A 7 9.42 -2.61 -9.16
N GLY A 8 10.74 -2.50 -9.26
CA GLY A 8 11.56 -1.75 -8.31
C GLY A 8 11.18 -0.27 -8.23
N VAL A 9 10.90 0.38 -9.37
CA VAL A 9 10.39 1.76 -9.41
C VAL A 9 9.05 1.86 -8.68
N ILE A 10 8.13 0.93 -8.95
CA ILE A 10 6.80 0.93 -8.35
C ILE A 10 6.88 0.73 -6.82
N VAL A 11 7.72 -0.18 -6.34
CA VAL A 11 7.96 -0.37 -4.90
C VAL A 11 8.47 0.93 -4.27
N THR A 12 9.49 1.54 -4.87
CA THR A 12 10.13 2.75 -4.34
C THR A 12 9.16 3.93 -4.27
N VAL A 13 8.38 4.14 -5.33
CA VAL A 13 7.37 5.21 -5.38
C VAL A 13 6.25 4.95 -4.37
N SER A 14 5.82 3.68 -4.19
CA SER A 14 4.79 3.31 -3.21
C SER A 14 5.25 3.54 -1.78
N LEU A 15 6.50 3.16 -1.44
CA LEU A 15 7.08 3.42 -0.12
C LEU A 15 7.30 4.91 0.12
N THR A 16 7.71 5.66 -0.91
CA THR A 16 7.85 7.11 -0.82
C THR A 16 6.50 7.78 -0.55
N ALA A 17 5.45 7.39 -1.28
CA ALA A 17 4.09 7.87 -1.05
C ALA A 17 3.61 7.56 0.38
N SER A 18 3.87 6.34 0.87
CA SER A 18 3.57 5.95 2.25
C SER A 18 4.26 6.85 3.28
N ALA A 19 5.56 7.14 3.10
CA ALA A 19 6.30 8.05 3.97
C ALA A 19 5.74 9.49 3.96
N PHE A 20 5.33 10.00 2.78
CA PHE A 20 4.68 11.30 2.68
C PHE A 20 3.35 11.33 3.43
N PHE A 21 2.49 10.33 3.24
CA PHE A 21 1.22 10.24 3.96
C PHE A 21 1.43 10.15 5.49
N LEU A 22 2.45 9.40 5.93
CA LEU A 22 2.80 9.32 7.35
C LEU A 22 3.27 10.68 7.89
N LYS A 23 4.05 11.44 7.10
CA LYS A 23 4.45 12.80 7.46
C LYS A 23 3.25 13.74 7.59
N PHE A 24 2.30 13.69 6.65
CA PHE A 24 1.06 14.47 6.72
C PHE A 24 0.20 14.06 7.91
N TRP A 25 0.12 12.78 8.24
CA TRP A 25 -0.57 12.32 9.45
C TRP A 25 0.01 12.96 10.72
N ARG A 26 1.34 13.09 10.84
CA ARG A 26 1.95 13.75 12.01
C ARG A 26 1.55 15.23 12.12
N GLN A 27 1.25 15.90 11.01
CA GLN A 27 0.91 17.31 10.98
C GLN A 27 -0.59 17.57 11.15
N THR A 28 -1.45 16.77 10.51
CA THR A 28 -2.92 16.95 10.54
C THR A 28 -3.61 16.08 11.60
N ARG A 29 -2.94 15.02 12.11
CA ARG A 29 -3.50 13.96 12.98
C ARG A 29 -4.74 13.26 12.41
N ASP A 30 -4.89 13.30 11.09
CA ASP A 30 -6.03 12.76 10.38
C ASP A 30 -5.89 11.26 10.10
N GLN A 31 -6.80 10.45 10.61
CA GLN A 31 -6.74 8.98 10.50
C GLN A 31 -6.75 8.48 9.05
N LEU A 32 -7.28 9.27 8.09
CA LEU A 32 -7.22 8.90 6.68
C LEU A 32 -5.79 8.80 6.15
N PHE A 33 -4.92 9.74 6.51
CA PHE A 33 -3.55 9.73 6.04
C PHE A 33 -2.75 8.54 6.59
N LEU A 34 -3.04 8.13 7.83
CA LEU A 34 -2.45 6.92 8.39
C LEU A 34 -2.91 5.66 7.63
N ALA A 35 -4.19 5.58 7.27
CA ALA A 35 -4.73 4.46 6.50
C ALA A 35 -4.14 4.38 5.09
N PHE A 36 -3.97 5.52 4.40
CA PHE A 36 -3.27 5.56 3.12
C PHE A 36 -1.81 5.14 3.26
N ALA A 37 -1.09 5.66 4.26
CA ALA A 37 0.29 5.28 4.52
C ALA A 37 0.44 3.76 4.73
N ALA A 38 -0.41 3.17 5.57
CA ALA A 38 -0.40 1.73 5.83
C ALA A 38 -0.66 0.92 4.54
N SER A 39 -1.66 1.33 3.76
CA SER A 39 -2.06 0.64 2.52
C SER A 39 -0.94 0.67 1.47
N PHE A 40 -0.32 1.82 1.25
CA PHE A 40 0.81 1.95 0.32
C PHE A 40 2.06 1.21 0.81
N CYS A 41 2.28 1.12 2.13
CA CYS A 41 3.36 0.33 2.70
C CYS A 41 3.15 -1.17 2.43
N ILE A 42 1.95 -1.67 2.70
CA ILE A 42 1.56 -3.06 2.49
C ILE A 42 1.70 -3.45 1.01
N GLU A 43 1.18 -2.63 0.09
CA GLU A 43 1.30 -2.87 -1.36
C GLU A 43 2.77 -2.81 -1.84
N GLY A 44 3.57 -1.90 -1.29
CA GLY A 44 5.00 -1.80 -1.58
C GLY A 44 5.78 -3.04 -1.16
N ILE A 45 5.56 -3.51 0.08
CA ILE A 45 6.20 -4.71 0.61
C ILE A 45 5.74 -5.98 -0.14
N ASN A 46 4.45 -6.07 -0.46
CA ASN A 46 3.93 -7.20 -1.21
C ASN A 46 4.63 -7.35 -2.57
N ARG A 47 4.85 -6.23 -3.28
CA ARG A 47 5.60 -6.20 -4.54
C ARG A 47 7.09 -6.54 -4.40
N VAL A 48 7.70 -6.32 -3.24
CA VAL A 48 9.06 -6.80 -2.97
C VAL A 48 9.11 -8.32 -2.91
N GLY A 49 8.08 -8.98 -2.37
CA GLY A 49 7.99 -10.44 -2.38
C GLY A 49 8.10 -11.04 -3.79
N PHE A 50 7.56 -10.38 -4.80
CA PHE A 50 7.67 -10.80 -6.20
C PHE A 50 9.08 -10.73 -6.77
N LEU A 51 9.94 -9.84 -6.28
CA LEU A 51 11.34 -9.78 -6.72
C LEU A 51 12.14 -11.01 -6.28
N PHE A 52 11.69 -11.70 -5.22
CA PHE A 52 12.36 -12.88 -4.65
C PHE A 52 11.71 -14.21 -5.07
N LEU A 53 10.48 -14.21 -5.60
CA LEU A 53 9.83 -15.41 -6.13
C LEU A 53 10.12 -15.58 -7.62
N GLU A 54 10.96 -16.55 -7.96
CA GLU A 54 11.47 -16.88 -9.31
C GLU A 54 10.39 -17.33 -10.33
N ARG A 55 9.13 -17.47 -9.91
CA ARG A 55 8.00 -17.81 -10.78
C ARG A 55 6.77 -16.98 -10.42
N PRO A 56 6.59 -15.79 -11.02
CA PRO A 56 5.36 -15.03 -10.87
C PRO A 56 4.29 -15.73 -11.68
N ASN A 57 3.53 -16.63 -11.07
CA ASN A 57 2.26 -17.02 -11.67
C ASN A 57 1.35 -15.79 -11.50
N GLU A 58 1.09 -15.07 -12.60
CA GLU A 58 0.44 -13.75 -12.65
C GLU A 58 -0.99 -13.70 -12.04
N GLY A 59 -1.48 -14.80 -11.48
CA GLY A 59 -2.78 -14.95 -10.82
C GLY A 59 -2.70 -15.41 -9.36
N ASP A 60 -1.59 -15.18 -8.64
CA ASP A 60 -1.48 -15.64 -7.26
C ASP A 60 -2.57 -15.02 -6.36
N PRO A 61 -3.49 -15.82 -5.79
CA PRO A 61 -4.61 -15.32 -4.97
C PRO A 61 -4.15 -14.44 -3.81
N LEU A 62 -2.91 -14.63 -3.34
CA LEU A 62 -2.30 -13.85 -2.27
C LEU A 62 -2.21 -12.35 -2.60
N LEU A 63 -1.96 -11.98 -3.87
CA LEU A 63 -1.94 -10.57 -4.31
C LEU A 63 -3.29 -9.90 -4.10
N TYR A 64 -4.36 -10.58 -4.49
CA TYR A 64 -5.71 -10.05 -4.40
C TYR A 64 -6.16 -9.92 -2.95
N ILE A 65 -5.77 -10.86 -2.08
CA ILE A 65 -6.08 -10.78 -0.65
C ILE A 65 -5.37 -9.57 -0.02
N VAL A 66 -4.10 -9.35 -0.34
CA VAL A 66 -3.35 -8.21 0.23
C VAL A 66 -3.91 -6.88 -0.24
N ARG A 67 -4.26 -6.76 -1.53
CA ARG A 67 -4.97 -5.60 -2.07
C ARG A 67 -6.31 -5.38 -1.37
N LEU A 68 -7.07 -6.45 -1.15
CA LEU A 68 -8.36 -6.40 -0.48
C LEU A 68 -8.20 -5.89 0.96
N CYS A 69 -7.18 -6.36 1.69
CA CYS A 69 -6.83 -5.84 3.01
C CYS A 69 -6.46 -4.36 2.96
N ALA A 70 -5.59 -3.95 2.02
CA ALA A 70 -5.17 -2.55 1.88
C ALA A 70 -6.36 -1.63 1.60
N TYR A 71 -7.22 -1.98 0.63
CA TYR A 71 -8.40 -1.17 0.33
C TYR A 71 -9.44 -1.18 1.46
N SER A 72 -9.58 -2.29 2.17
CA SER A 72 -10.47 -2.38 3.34
C SER A 72 -10.03 -1.43 4.46
N ILE A 73 -8.72 -1.29 4.71
CA ILE A 73 -8.17 -0.34 5.67
C ILE A 73 -8.58 1.10 5.32
N ILE A 74 -8.47 1.47 4.04
CA ILE A 74 -8.88 2.80 3.56
C ILE A 74 -10.38 3.00 3.75
N VAL A 75 -11.21 2.03 3.36
CA VAL A 75 -12.68 2.11 3.50
C VAL A 75 -13.09 2.26 4.96
N VAL A 76 -12.52 1.46 5.86
CA VAL A 76 -12.80 1.58 7.31
C VAL A 76 -12.39 2.95 7.84
N ALA A 77 -11.26 3.49 7.41
CA ALA A 77 -10.83 4.83 7.81
C ALA A 77 -11.77 5.94 7.30
N ILE A 78 -12.27 5.82 6.06
CA ILE A 78 -13.30 6.72 5.51
C ILE A 78 -14.57 6.64 6.35
N ILE A 79 -15.06 5.44 6.64
CA ILE A 79 -16.29 5.23 7.42
C ILE A 79 -16.14 5.82 8.83
N ASN A 80 -15.03 5.55 9.53
CA ASN A 80 -14.77 6.11 10.85
C ASN A 80 -14.76 7.63 10.82
N LYS A 81 -14.10 8.23 9.83
CA LYS A 81 -14.03 9.68 9.72
C LYS A 81 -15.38 10.32 9.38
N ASN A 82 -16.19 9.67 8.53
CA ASN A 82 -17.54 10.14 8.21
C ASN A 82 -18.51 9.99 9.39
N ARG A 83 -18.30 9.01 10.28
CA ARG A 83 -19.11 8.82 11.50
C ARG A 83 -18.70 9.71 12.67
N ALA A 84 -17.42 10.10 12.73
CA ALA A 84 -16.89 10.99 13.76
C ALA A 84 -17.18 12.48 13.49
N ARG A 85 -17.86 12.78 12.38
CA ARG A 85 -18.31 14.12 11.98
C ARG A 85 -19.80 14.25 12.24
#